data_AF-R1CSA0-F1
#
_entry.id   AF-R1CSA0-F1
#
_cell.length_a   1.000
_cell.length_b   1.000
_cell.length_c   1.000
_cell.angle_alpha   90.00
_cell.angle_beta   90.00
_cell.angle_gamma   90.00
#
_symmetry.space_group_name_H-M   'P 1'
#
loop_
_entity.id
_entity.type
_entity.pdbx_description
1 polymer ?
#
loop_
_entity_poly.entity_id
_entity_poly.type
_entity_poly.pdbx_seq_one_letter_code
_entity_poly.pdbx_strand_id
1 'polypeptide(L)'
;MTEGGQYRILLNNDYYVVLDGTKTLKTVHMEEENRIGYDNSEVRFGYNGAPIHGGTTISLHNDNLEIYYEITIVPASGRIKLIKHN
;
A
#
# COMPACT_ATOMS: atom_id res chain seq x y z
N MET A 1 -13.84 11.32 21.43
CA MET A 1 -13.41 11.92 20.15
C MET A 1 -12.01 11.40 19.89
N THR A 2 -11.84 10.52 18.91
CA THR A 2 -10.50 10.07 18.52
C THR A 2 -10.03 11.02 17.43
N GLU A 3 -9.06 11.87 17.74
CA GLU A 3 -8.34 12.66 16.73
C GLU A 3 -7.60 11.68 15.82
N GLY A 4 -8.05 11.57 14.57
CA GLY A 4 -7.44 10.66 13.61
C GLY A 4 -8.02 10.90 12.22
N GLY A 5 -7.16 11.35 11.29
CA GLY A 5 -7.51 11.47 9.88
C GLY A 5 -7.96 10.13 9.31
N GLN A 6 -8.77 10.18 8.25
CA GLN A 6 -9.26 8.98 7.56
C GLN A 6 -8.25 8.60 6.46
N TYR A 7 -7.04 8.22 6.88
CA TYR A 7 -5.95 7.94 5.97
C TYR A 7 -6.12 6.63 5.23
N ARG A 8 -5.97 6.69 3.91
CA ARG A 8 -5.97 5.50 3.05
C ARG A 8 -5.06 5.67 1.85
N ILE A 9 -4.62 4.55 1.30
CA ILE A 9 -3.84 4.46 0.07
C ILE A 9 -4.70 3.75 -0.95
N LEU A 10 -5.12 4.44 -2.00
CA LEU A 10 -5.73 3.81 -3.17
C LEU A 10 -4.63 3.27 -4.07
N LEU A 11 -4.75 2.00 -4.46
CA LEU A 11 -3.76 1.31 -5.27
C LEU A 11 -4.34 1.06 -6.66
N ASN A 12 -3.59 1.45 -7.67
CA ASN A 12 -3.80 1.08 -9.06
C ASN A 12 -2.51 0.44 -9.57
N ASN A 13 -2.55 -0.22 -10.72
CA ASN A 13 -1.39 -0.94 -11.22
C ASN A 13 -0.15 -0.04 -11.41
N ASP A 14 -0.34 1.18 -11.91
CA ASP A 14 0.80 2.03 -12.31
C ASP A 14 0.99 3.25 -11.40
N TYR A 15 0.16 3.41 -10.37
CA TYR A 15 0.24 4.52 -9.43
C TYR A 15 -0.54 4.24 -8.14
N TYR A 16 -0.22 5.00 -7.09
CA TYR A 16 -1.02 5.03 -5.87
C TYR A 16 -1.33 6.45 -5.42
N VAL A 17 -2.40 6.58 -4.64
CA VAL A 17 -2.89 7.87 -4.13
C VAL A 17 -3.05 7.79 -2.62
N VAL A 18 -2.40 8.69 -1.90
CA VAL A 18 -2.57 8.89 -0.45
C VAL A 18 -3.68 9.91 -0.22
N LEU A 19 -4.70 9.52 0.54
CA LEU A 19 -5.87 10.34 0.84
C LEU A 19 -6.03 10.54 2.36
N ASP A 20 -6.63 11.66 2.74
CA ASP A 20 -7.27 11.87 4.05
C ASP A 20 -8.76 12.14 3.82
N GLY A 21 -9.59 11.12 4.02
CA GLY A 21 -11.00 11.13 3.63
C GLY A 21 -11.17 11.26 2.11
N THR A 22 -11.67 12.42 1.66
CA THR A 22 -11.84 12.77 0.24
C THR A 22 -10.71 13.63 -0.30
N LYS A 23 -9.82 14.13 0.56
CA LYS A 23 -8.72 15.02 0.17
C LYS A 23 -7.53 14.19 -0.32
N THR A 24 -7.08 14.45 -1.55
CA THR A 24 -5.79 13.93 -2.04
C THR A 24 -4.64 14.64 -1.36
N LEU A 25 -3.78 13.86 -0.70
CA LEU A 25 -2.53 14.35 -0.11
C LEU A 25 -1.36 14.20 -1.07
N LYS A 26 -1.29 13.05 -1.77
CA LYS A 26 -0.19 12.74 -2.69
C LYS A 26 -0.64 11.74 -3.73
N THR A 27 -0.17 11.90 -4.96
CA THR A 27 -0.20 10.87 -6.01
C THR A 27 1.22 10.50 -6.35
N VAL A 28 1.51 9.21 -6.50
CA VAL A 28 2.82 8.69 -6.88
C VAL A 28 2.64 7.73 -8.03
N HIS A 29 3.28 8.04 -9.14
CA HIS A 29 3.35 7.18 -10.31
C HIS A 29 4.55 6.24 -10.17
N MET A 30 4.37 5.00 -10.59
CA MET A 30 5.45 4.04 -10.70
C MET A 30 6.34 4.42 -11.88
N GLU A 31 7.64 4.12 -11.81
CA GLU A 31 8.51 4.20 -12.98
C GLU A 31 8.08 3.17 -14.03
N GLU A 32 8.43 3.41 -15.29
CA GLU A 32 8.08 2.52 -16.40
C GLU A 32 8.37 1.05 -16.06
N GLU A 33 7.45 0.16 -16.46
CA GLU A 33 7.56 -1.30 -16.30
C GLU A 33 7.39 -1.84 -14.87
N ASN A 34 7.26 -0.96 -13.88
CA ASN A 34 6.90 -1.36 -12.53
C ASN A 34 5.38 -1.37 -12.33
N ARG A 35 4.86 -2.42 -11.71
CA ARG A 35 3.44 -2.60 -11.43
C ARG A 35 3.19 -2.93 -9.96
N ILE A 36 2.11 -2.39 -9.44
CA ILE A 36 1.55 -2.70 -8.13
C ILE A 36 0.52 -3.82 -8.30
N GLY A 37 0.71 -4.92 -7.60
CA GLY A 37 -0.28 -5.98 -7.44
C GLY A 37 -0.87 -5.95 -6.03
N TYR A 38 -2.19 -5.90 -5.95
CA TYR A 38 -2.89 -6.07 -4.68
C TYR A 38 -4.33 -6.50 -4.95
N ASP A 39 -4.83 -7.48 -4.18
CA ASP A 39 -6.17 -8.05 -4.40
C ASP A 39 -7.30 -7.07 -4.04
N ASN A 40 -7.00 -6.03 -3.26
CA ASN A 40 -7.94 -4.96 -2.94
C ASN A 40 -7.55 -3.66 -3.66
N SER A 41 -8.49 -2.72 -3.76
CA SER A 41 -8.24 -1.41 -4.38
C SER A 41 -7.64 -0.39 -3.41
N GLU A 42 -7.61 -0.68 -2.11
CA GLU A 42 -7.10 0.26 -1.11
C GLU A 42 -6.55 -0.40 0.15
N VAL A 43 -5.65 0.32 0.82
CA VAL A 43 -5.19 0.04 2.17
C VAL A 43 -5.70 1.14 3.09
N ARG A 44 -6.40 0.77 4.16
CA ARG A 44 -6.87 1.68 5.19
C ARG A 44 -6.18 1.37 6.52
N PHE A 45 -5.89 2.41 7.30
CA PHE A 45 -5.27 2.28 8.61
C PHE A 45 -6.25 2.72 9.71
N GLY A 46 -6.26 1.97 10.81
CA GLY A 46 -6.92 2.38 12.04
C GLY A 46 -6.09 3.45 12.78
N TYR A 47 -6.70 4.07 13.79
CA TYR A 47 -6.05 5.10 14.62
C TYR A 47 -4.78 4.59 15.35
N ASN A 48 -4.65 3.28 15.53
CA ASN A 48 -3.50 2.61 16.13
C ASN A 48 -2.38 2.31 15.12
N GLY A 49 -2.51 2.76 13.87
CA GLY A 49 -1.55 2.50 12.78
C GLY A 49 -1.61 1.09 12.19
N ALA A 50 -2.47 0.21 12.70
CA ALA A 50 -2.71 -1.11 12.12
C ALA A 50 -3.60 -1.02 10.86
N PRO A 51 -3.43 -1.93 9.88
CA PRO A 51 -4.36 -1.99 8.76
C PRO A 51 -5.74 -2.45 9.25
N ILE A 52 -6.80 -1.88 8.67
CA ILE A 52 -8.19 -2.24 9.03
C ILE A 52 -8.50 -3.68 8.60
N HIS A 53 -7.90 -4.12 7.49
CA HIS A 53 -8.03 -5.48 6.98
C HIS A 53 -6.79 -6.30 7.36
N GLY A 54 -7.00 -7.54 7.79
CA GLY A 54 -5.89 -8.48 8.02
C GLY A 54 -5.27 -8.93 6.70
N GLY A 55 -3.98 -9.25 6.70
CA GLY A 55 -3.30 -9.85 5.54
C GLY A 55 -3.04 -8.88 4.38
N THR A 56 -2.67 -7.63 4.65
CA THR A 56 -2.28 -6.68 3.61
C THR A 56 -0.86 -6.96 3.12
N THR A 57 -0.73 -7.76 2.05
CA THR A 57 0.51 -7.91 1.29
C THR A 57 0.33 -7.31 -0.10
N ILE A 58 1.12 -6.29 -0.41
CA ILE A 58 1.18 -5.64 -1.71
C ILE A 58 2.39 -6.22 -2.44
N SER A 59 2.21 -6.65 -3.68
CA SER A 59 3.33 -7.03 -4.54
C SER A 59 3.75 -5.87 -5.42
N LEU A 60 5.06 -5.75 -5.66
CA LEU A 60 5.63 -4.88 -6.67
C LEU A 60 6.40 -5.76 -7.65
N HIS A 61 6.09 -5.64 -8.92
CA HIS A 61 6.72 -6.41 -9.97
C HIS A 61 7.34 -5.48 -11.01
N ASN A 62 8.53 -5.83 -11.48
CA ASN A 62 9.11 -5.25 -12.69
C ASN A 62 9.22 -6.35 -13.75
N ASP A 63 8.41 -6.24 -14.81
CA ASP A 63 8.30 -7.27 -15.85
C ASP A 63 9.64 -7.53 -16.58
N ASN A 64 10.49 -6.51 -16.70
CA ASN A 64 11.73 -6.59 -17.48
C ASN A 64 12.94 -7.07 -16.68
N LEU A 65 12.95 -6.83 -15.37
CA LEU A 65 14.07 -7.18 -14.50
C LEU A 65 13.84 -8.49 -13.74
N GLU A 66 12.68 -9.13 -13.89
CA GLU A 66 12.22 -10.28 -13.08
C GLU A 66 12.31 -9.99 -11.56
N ILE A 67 12.28 -8.71 -11.18
CA ILE A 67 12.38 -8.30 -9.78
C ILE A 67 10.98 -8.30 -9.18
N TYR A 68 10.84 -9.01 -8.07
CA TYR A 68 9.60 -9.11 -7.32
C TYR A 68 9.83 -8.72 -5.85
N TYR A 69 9.03 -7.76 -5.36
CA TYR A 69 8.98 -7.40 -3.95
C TYR A 69 7.62 -7.68 -3.36
N GLU A 70 7.60 -8.07 -2.08
CA GLU A 70 6.41 -8.13 -1.27
C GLU A 70 6.51 -7.13 -0.12
N ILE A 71 5.49 -6.31 0.04
CA ILE A 71 5.31 -5.37 1.14
C ILE A 71 4.16 -5.89 2.00
N THR A 72 4.47 -6.46 3.15
CA THR A 72 3.46 -6.95 4.10
C THR A 72 3.30 -5.97 5.26
N ILE A 73 2.06 -5.61 5.56
CA ILE A 73 1.69 -4.83 6.74
C ILE A 73 1.19 -5.79 7.82
N VAL A 74 1.91 -5.85 8.94
CA VAL A 74 1.60 -6.76 10.06
C VAL A 74 0.29 -6.32 10.74
N PRO A 75 -0.79 -7.13 10.70
CA PRO A 75 -2.12 -6.68 11.11
C PRO A 75 -2.23 -6.17 12.54
N ALA A 76 -1.49 -6.75 13.49
CA ALA A 76 -1.59 -6.36 14.90
C ALA A 76 -0.81 -5.07 15.24
N SER A 77 0.16 -4.67 14.40
CA SER A 77 1.13 -3.63 14.77
C SER A 77 1.28 -2.52 13.74
N GLY A 78 0.79 -2.69 12.52
CA GLY A 78 1.05 -1.76 11.43
C GLY A 78 2.48 -1.76 10.91
N ARG A 79 3.37 -2.61 11.46
CA ARG A 79 4.76 -2.71 11.00
C ARG A 79 4.80 -3.15 9.56
N ILE A 80 5.65 -2.50 8.78
CA ILE A 80 5.84 -2.79 7.36
C ILE A 80 7.07 -3.69 7.22
N LYS A 81 6.91 -4.80 6.51
CA LYS A 81 7.99 -5.71 6.12
C LYS A 81 8.14 -5.68 4.61
N LEU A 82 9.35 -5.40 4.14
CA LEU A 82 9.72 -5.51 2.72
C LEU A 82 10.52 -6.79 2.54
N ILE A 83 10.12 -7.62 1.57
CA ILE A 83 10.82 -8.84 1.17
C ILE A 83 11.15 -8.69 -0.32
N LYS A 84 12.40 -8.93 -0.68
CA LYS A 84 12.84 -9.02 -2.08
C LYS A 84 12.98 -10.49 -2.44
N HIS A 85 12.41 -10.87 -3.57
CA HIS A 85 12.62 -12.17 -4.20
C HIS A 85 13.63 -11.99 -5.35
N ASN A 86 14.50 -12.99 -5.51
CA ASN A 86 15.54 -13.05 -6.55
C ASN A 86 15.27 -14.25 -7.45
#